data_AF-A0A2E0SG38-F1
#
_entry.id   AF-A0A2E0SG38-F1
#
_cell.length_a   1.000
_cell.length_b   1.000
_cell.length_c   1.000
_cell.angle_alpha   90.00
_cell.angle_beta   90.00
_cell.angle_gamma   90.00
#
_symmetry.space_group_name_H-M   'P 1'
#
loop_
_entity.id
_entity.type
_entity.pdbx_description
1 polymer ?
#
loop_
_entity_poly.entity_id
_entity_poly.type
_entity_poly.pdbx_seq_one_letter_code
_entity_poly.pdbx_strand_id
1 'polypeptide(L)'
;MSIYIEIRIKGSLDDIWEKTQNPELHNLWDARFTSITYLPRADETAPQRFRYATRIGLGIEIEGEGETVGGHAKEGERTSALKFWSQDRKSLIRNGSGYWKYIPEEDGVRFLTRYDYEIRFGWFGRFVDRRFFRPFLGWATAWSFDRLRLWIEKGIDPALSRRQFLVHLLCRLSVAFVWCYHGLVPKILFRHPDEYVMLTDAGVSQPTAELGVFAAGIGEILLGLLTLFCFRSRWPFVATMAVMTVALVGVAINSPRFLVAAFNPVTLNGLLTVMSLIGLLVMGDLPSASRCLRRQPEKEK
;
A
#
# COMPACT_ATOMS: atom_id res chain seq x y z
N MET A 1 -2.52 -6.64 -22.41
CA MET A 1 -1.84 -7.60 -21.51
C MET A 1 -2.74 -7.72 -20.31
N SER A 2 -3.50 -8.82 -20.21
CA SER A 2 -4.52 -8.97 -19.17
C SER A 2 -3.90 -8.94 -17.78
N ILE A 3 -4.61 -8.35 -16.82
CA ILE A 3 -4.30 -8.46 -15.40
C ILE A 3 -4.84 -9.81 -14.91
N TYR A 4 -3.99 -10.58 -14.25
CA TYR A 4 -4.34 -11.82 -13.57
C TYR A 4 -3.98 -11.70 -12.11
N ILE A 5 -4.91 -12.02 -11.20
CA ILE A 5 -4.68 -12.02 -9.76
C ILE A 5 -5.37 -13.26 -9.18
N GLU A 6 -4.66 -13.98 -8.33
CA GLU A 6 -5.15 -15.18 -7.67
C GLU A 6 -4.69 -15.19 -6.21
N ILE A 7 -5.59 -15.63 -5.32
CA ILE A 7 -5.32 -15.83 -3.90
C ILE A 7 -6.08 -17.07 -3.42
N ARG A 8 -5.51 -17.77 -2.44
CA ARG A 8 -6.24 -18.79 -1.67
C ARG A 8 -6.79 -18.17 -0.39
N ILE A 9 -8.06 -18.41 -0.10
CA ILE A 9 -8.75 -17.89 1.08
C ILE A 9 -9.31 -19.07 1.86
N LYS A 10 -8.94 -19.20 3.14
CA LYS A 10 -9.52 -20.18 4.07
C LYS A 10 -10.89 -19.69 4.54
N GLY A 11 -11.94 -20.14 3.86
CA GLY A 11 -13.32 -19.77 4.15
C GLY A 11 -14.28 -20.54 3.25
N SER A 12 -15.59 -20.40 3.50
CA SER A 12 -16.60 -21.05 2.67
C SER A 12 -16.79 -20.32 1.34
N LEU A 13 -17.19 -21.09 0.32
CA LEU A 13 -17.54 -20.53 -0.99
C LEU A 13 -18.67 -19.50 -0.87
N ASP A 14 -19.68 -19.77 -0.04
CA ASP A 14 -20.82 -18.87 0.13
C ASP A 14 -20.42 -17.55 0.78
N ASP A 15 -19.53 -17.56 1.77
CA ASP A 15 -19.07 -16.34 2.43
C ASP A 15 -18.25 -15.46 1.48
N ILE A 16 -17.37 -16.07 0.70
CA ILE A 16 -16.61 -15.36 -0.35
C ILE A 16 -17.58 -14.83 -1.41
N TRP A 17 -18.53 -15.65 -1.86
CA TRP A 17 -19.52 -15.27 -2.88
C TRP A 17 -20.38 -14.10 -2.42
N GLU A 18 -20.88 -14.12 -1.19
CA GLU A 18 -21.68 -13.03 -0.63
C GLU A 18 -20.88 -11.72 -0.58
N LYS A 19 -19.68 -11.75 0.02
CA LYS A 19 -18.82 -10.56 0.16
C LYS A 19 -18.33 -10.01 -1.18
N THR A 20 -18.34 -10.80 -2.25
CA THR A 20 -17.90 -10.40 -3.59
C THR A 20 -19.04 -9.95 -4.49
N GLN A 21 -20.23 -10.53 -4.37
CA GLN A 21 -21.40 -10.22 -5.19
C GLN A 21 -22.35 -9.21 -4.54
N ASN A 22 -22.33 -9.01 -3.22
CA ASN A 22 -23.10 -7.96 -2.56
C ASN A 22 -22.36 -6.60 -2.68
N PRO A 23 -22.92 -5.57 -3.35
CA PRO A 23 -22.27 -4.28 -3.53
C PRO A 23 -21.89 -3.58 -2.22
N GLU A 24 -22.73 -3.68 -1.19
CA GLU A 24 -22.50 -3.02 0.09
C GLU A 24 -21.27 -3.59 0.79
N LEU A 25 -21.13 -4.92 0.78
CA LEU A 25 -19.98 -5.62 1.34
C LEU A 25 -18.73 -5.43 0.47
N HIS A 26 -18.89 -5.45 -0.86
CA HIS A 26 -17.81 -5.27 -1.83
C HIS A 26 -17.08 -3.93 -1.64
N ASN A 27 -17.84 -2.85 -1.47
CA ASN A 27 -17.30 -1.50 -1.29
C ASN A 27 -16.39 -1.37 -0.06
N LEU A 28 -16.53 -2.25 0.93
CA LEU A 28 -15.71 -2.21 2.15
C LEU A 28 -14.26 -2.65 1.87
N TRP A 29 -14.07 -3.67 1.03
CA TRP A 29 -12.78 -4.35 0.84
C TRP A 29 -12.10 -4.11 -0.51
N ASP A 30 -12.79 -3.60 -1.52
CA ASP A 30 -12.15 -3.21 -2.78
C ASP A 30 -11.55 -1.79 -2.71
N ALA A 31 -10.29 -1.63 -3.12
CA ALA A 31 -9.60 -0.33 -3.17
C ALA A 31 -9.84 0.43 -4.49
N ARG A 32 -10.33 -0.26 -5.51
CA ARG A 32 -10.54 0.27 -6.87
C ARG A 32 -11.85 1.05 -6.97
N PHE A 33 -12.84 0.69 -6.15
CA PHE A 33 -14.17 1.28 -6.17
C PHE A 33 -14.43 1.99 -4.84
N THR A 34 -14.95 3.21 -4.91
CA THR A 34 -15.42 3.96 -3.75
C THR A 34 -16.90 3.67 -3.49
N SER A 35 -17.67 3.47 -4.55
CA SER A 35 -19.07 3.04 -4.46
C SER A 35 -19.43 2.17 -5.66
N ILE A 36 -20.28 1.19 -5.40
CA ILE A 36 -20.92 0.34 -6.39
C ILE A 36 -22.40 0.31 -6.03
N THR A 37 -23.27 0.59 -7.01
CA THR A 37 -24.71 0.58 -6.83
C THR A 37 -25.34 -0.24 -7.96
N TYR A 38 -26.11 -1.25 -7.59
CA TYR A 38 -26.88 -2.04 -8.54
C TYR A 38 -28.05 -1.23 -9.09
N LEU A 39 -28.22 -1.29 -10.40
CA LEU A 39 -29.37 -0.72 -11.07
C LEU A 39 -30.53 -1.73 -11.03
N PRO A 40 -31.79 -1.25 -11.02
CA PRO A 40 -32.95 -2.14 -11.15
C PRO A 40 -32.81 -3.04 -12.37
N ARG A 41 -33.09 -4.33 -12.20
CA ARG A 41 -33.20 -5.26 -13.33
C ARG A 41 -34.58 -5.14 -13.96
N ALA A 42 -34.63 -5.28 -15.27
CA ALA A 42 -35.90 -5.37 -15.99
C ALA A 42 -36.61 -6.71 -15.69
N ASP A 43 -35.83 -7.80 -15.61
CA ASP A 43 -36.28 -9.15 -15.24
C ASP A 43 -35.11 -9.98 -14.67
N GLU A 44 -35.39 -11.18 -14.17
CA GLU A 44 -34.37 -12.05 -13.54
C GLU A 44 -33.34 -12.61 -14.53
N THR A 45 -33.67 -12.66 -15.83
CA THR A 45 -32.80 -13.17 -16.89
C THR A 45 -31.90 -12.10 -17.50
N ALA A 46 -32.26 -10.82 -17.32
CA ALA A 46 -31.45 -9.68 -17.72
C ALA A 46 -30.14 -9.58 -16.92
N PRO A 47 -29.03 -9.16 -17.56
CA PRO A 47 -27.77 -8.88 -16.87
C PRO A 47 -27.93 -7.90 -15.71
N GLN A 48 -27.24 -8.15 -14.59
CA GLN A 48 -27.20 -7.19 -13.48
C GLN A 48 -26.34 -6.00 -13.88
N ARG A 49 -26.96 -4.86 -14.16
CA ARG A 49 -26.22 -3.61 -14.37
C ARG A 49 -25.85 -2.95 -13.04
N PHE A 50 -24.72 -2.27 -13.01
CA PHE A 50 -24.25 -1.52 -11.86
C PHE A 50 -23.54 -0.24 -12.30
N ARG A 51 -23.59 0.79 -11.45
CA ARG A 51 -22.74 1.96 -11.55
C ARG A 51 -21.62 1.85 -10.53
N TYR A 52 -20.43 2.29 -10.91
CA TYR A 52 -19.30 2.40 -10.00
C TYR A 52 -18.70 3.80 -10.07
N ALA A 53 -18.16 4.25 -8.94
CA ALA A 53 -17.36 5.46 -8.88
C ALA A 53 -16.02 5.15 -8.20
N THR A 54 -14.97 5.78 -8.69
CA THR A 54 -13.64 5.75 -8.10
C THR A 54 -13.24 7.17 -7.76
N ARG A 55 -13.19 7.48 -6.46
CA ARG A 55 -12.59 8.73 -5.98
C ARG A 55 -11.10 8.56 -5.86
N ILE A 56 -10.40 9.29 -6.71
CA ILE A 56 -8.96 9.47 -6.65
C ILE A 56 -8.70 10.70 -5.75
N GLY A 57 -7.54 10.74 -5.07
CA GLY A 57 -7.18 11.87 -4.21
C GLY A 57 -7.32 13.23 -4.92
N LEU A 58 -7.45 14.30 -4.13
CA LEU A 58 -7.75 15.68 -4.61
C LEU A 58 -9.18 15.87 -5.17
N GLY A 59 -10.13 15.02 -4.78
CA GLY A 59 -11.55 15.20 -5.11
C GLY A 59 -11.93 14.81 -6.54
N ILE A 60 -11.05 14.14 -7.28
CA ILE A 60 -11.34 13.69 -8.65
C ILE A 60 -12.17 12.41 -8.57
N GLU A 61 -13.39 12.47 -9.07
CA GLU A 61 -14.26 11.30 -9.21
C GLU A 61 -14.32 10.85 -10.67
N ILE A 62 -14.17 9.54 -10.87
CA ILE A 62 -14.36 8.88 -12.18
C ILE A 62 -15.53 7.92 -12.05
N GLU A 63 -16.54 8.13 -12.88
CA GLU A 63 -17.72 7.29 -12.94
C GLU A 63 -17.64 6.28 -14.08
N GLY A 64 -18.27 5.13 -13.89
CA GLY A 64 -18.47 4.16 -14.94
C GLY A 64 -19.66 3.25 -14.67
N GLU A 65 -19.94 2.41 -15.64
CA GLU A 65 -21.01 1.42 -15.57
C GLU A 65 -20.45 0.03 -15.86
N GLY A 66 -21.13 -0.98 -15.39
CA GLY A 66 -20.82 -2.36 -15.75
C GLY A 66 -22.06 -3.23 -15.71
N GLU A 67 -21.88 -4.44 -16.17
CA GLU A 67 -22.90 -5.48 -16.12
C GLU A 67 -22.27 -6.83 -15.81
N THR A 68 -22.96 -7.61 -14.99
CA THR A 68 -22.66 -9.02 -14.77
C THR A 68 -23.45 -9.82 -15.80
N VAL A 69 -22.74 -10.41 -16.77
CA VAL A 69 -23.33 -11.03 -17.97
C VAL A 69 -23.80 -12.46 -17.72
N GLY A 70 -23.39 -13.07 -16.61
CA GLY A 70 -23.87 -14.38 -16.21
C GLY A 70 -22.99 -15.06 -15.16
N GLY A 71 -23.59 -16.02 -14.46
CA GLY A 71 -22.91 -16.92 -13.54
C GLY A 71 -23.02 -18.36 -14.01
N HIS A 72 -21.90 -19.06 -14.22
CA HIS A 72 -21.92 -20.50 -14.45
C HIS A 72 -21.49 -21.20 -13.17
N ALA A 73 -22.36 -22.06 -12.66
CA ALA A 73 -22.01 -23.05 -11.64
C ALA A 73 -21.76 -24.38 -12.36
N LYS A 74 -20.52 -24.89 -12.31
CA LYS A 74 -20.18 -26.20 -12.87
C LYS A 74 -19.34 -26.94 -11.84
N GLU A 75 -19.76 -28.15 -11.44
CA GLU A 75 -18.99 -29.02 -10.53
C GLU A 75 -18.60 -28.32 -9.20
N GLY A 76 -19.48 -27.48 -8.65
CA GLY A 76 -19.22 -26.71 -7.43
C GLY A 76 -18.34 -25.46 -7.61
N GLU A 77 -17.69 -25.29 -8.76
CA GLU A 77 -17.06 -24.04 -9.15
C GLU A 77 -18.12 -22.98 -9.48
N ARG A 78 -17.87 -21.73 -9.11
CA ARG A 78 -18.65 -20.58 -9.56
C ARG A 78 -17.79 -19.68 -10.43
N THR A 79 -18.36 -19.11 -11.48
CA THR A 79 -17.72 -18.07 -12.29
C THR A 79 -18.70 -16.92 -12.46
N SER A 80 -18.25 -15.68 -12.28
CA SER A 80 -19.05 -14.46 -12.51
C SER A 80 -18.35 -13.62 -13.57
N ALA A 81 -18.95 -13.55 -14.76
CA ALA A 81 -18.41 -12.77 -15.88
C ALA A 81 -18.93 -11.34 -15.82
N LEU A 82 -18.05 -10.36 -16.01
CA LEU A 82 -18.36 -8.95 -15.92
C LEU A 82 -17.82 -8.16 -17.11
N LYS A 83 -18.57 -7.16 -17.53
CA LYS A 83 -18.14 -6.10 -18.43
C LYS A 83 -18.25 -4.77 -17.72
N PHE A 84 -17.35 -3.84 -18.04
CA PHE A 84 -17.35 -2.49 -17.48
C PHE A 84 -16.91 -1.49 -18.54
N TRP A 85 -17.44 -0.29 -18.48
CA TRP A 85 -17.08 0.82 -19.35
C TRP A 85 -17.16 2.12 -18.56
N SER A 86 -16.57 3.18 -19.10
CA SER A 86 -16.72 4.53 -18.54
C SER A 86 -16.89 5.50 -19.68
N GLN A 87 -17.91 6.37 -19.56
CA GLN A 87 -18.11 7.49 -20.46
C GLN A 87 -17.37 8.75 -20.01
N ASP A 88 -16.87 8.77 -18.77
CA ASP A 88 -16.14 9.88 -18.20
C ASP A 88 -14.90 10.22 -19.06
N ARG A 89 -14.78 11.49 -19.46
CA ARG A 89 -13.66 11.97 -20.28
C ARG A 89 -12.32 11.82 -19.56
N LYS A 90 -12.32 11.78 -18.23
CA LYS A 90 -11.12 11.62 -17.38
C LYS A 90 -10.66 10.15 -17.30
N SER A 91 -11.54 9.19 -17.60
CA SER A 91 -11.21 7.77 -17.52
C SER A 91 -10.18 7.38 -18.58
N LEU A 92 -9.13 6.67 -18.17
CA LEU A 92 -8.22 6.01 -19.11
C LEU A 92 -8.89 4.79 -19.75
N ILE A 93 -9.80 4.12 -19.05
CA ILE A 93 -10.51 2.92 -19.51
C ILE A 93 -11.70 3.34 -20.37
N ARG A 94 -11.81 2.75 -21.56
CA ARG A 94 -12.99 2.89 -22.42
C ARG A 94 -13.99 1.76 -22.15
N ASN A 95 -13.57 0.52 -22.45
CA ASN A 95 -14.34 -0.69 -22.25
C ASN A 95 -13.42 -1.75 -21.67
N GLY A 96 -13.94 -2.61 -20.81
CA GLY A 96 -13.21 -3.70 -20.21
C GLY A 96 -14.10 -4.89 -19.94
N SER A 97 -13.47 -6.04 -19.82
CA SER A 97 -14.15 -7.29 -19.54
C SER A 97 -13.26 -8.18 -18.69
N GLY A 98 -13.90 -8.99 -17.87
CA GLY A 98 -13.20 -9.95 -17.05
C GLY A 98 -14.14 -10.96 -16.44
N TYR A 99 -13.58 -11.79 -15.59
CA TYR A 99 -14.36 -12.73 -14.80
C TYR A 99 -13.70 -12.96 -13.46
N TRP A 100 -14.51 -13.38 -12.50
CA TRP A 100 -14.11 -13.87 -11.20
C TRP A 100 -14.41 -15.35 -11.17
N LYS A 101 -13.46 -16.17 -10.74
CA LYS A 101 -13.61 -17.62 -10.63
C LYS A 101 -13.35 -18.05 -9.19
N TYR A 102 -14.22 -18.91 -8.70
CA TYR A 102 -14.20 -19.47 -7.35
C TYR A 102 -14.09 -20.98 -7.48
N ILE A 103 -12.96 -21.53 -7.08
CA ILE A 103 -12.65 -22.96 -7.18
C ILE A 103 -12.56 -23.49 -5.74
N PRO A 104 -13.51 -24.30 -5.27
CA PRO A 104 -13.42 -24.95 -3.97
C PRO A 104 -12.16 -25.84 -3.90
N GLU A 105 -11.46 -25.80 -2.77
CA GLU A 105 -10.31 -26.65 -2.44
C GLU A 105 -10.50 -27.25 -1.03
N GLU A 106 -9.69 -28.23 -0.63
CA GLU A 106 -9.86 -28.96 0.63
C GLU A 106 -9.88 -28.07 1.88
N ASP A 107 -9.10 -26.98 1.89
CA ASP A 107 -8.99 -26.03 3.01
C ASP A 107 -9.15 -24.60 2.49
N GLY A 108 -10.29 -24.35 1.83
CA GLY A 108 -10.74 -23.01 1.42
C GLY A 108 -11.18 -22.91 -0.04
N VAL A 109 -11.00 -21.72 -0.62
CA VAL A 109 -11.35 -21.44 -2.00
C VAL A 109 -10.20 -20.72 -2.67
N ARG A 110 -9.85 -21.20 -3.86
CA ARG A 110 -8.98 -20.46 -4.77
C ARG A 110 -9.82 -19.45 -5.54
N PHE A 111 -9.56 -18.18 -5.24
CA PHE A 111 -10.26 -17.04 -5.80
C PHE A 111 -9.34 -16.30 -6.77
N LEU A 112 -9.78 -16.15 -8.02
CA LEU A 112 -9.00 -15.49 -9.05
C LEU A 112 -9.84 -14.57 -9.92
N THR A 113 -9.17 -13.58 -10.50
CA THR A 113 -9.73 -12.73 -11.53
C THR A 113 -8.76 -12.58 -12.68
N ARG A 114 -9.33 -12.53 -13.89
CA ARG A 114 -8.63 -12.08 -15.09
C ARG A 114 -9.48 -11.04 -15.78
N TYR A 115 -8.86 -9.92 -16.12
CA TYR A 115 -9.52 -8.87 -16.89
C TYR A 115 -8.55 -8.13 -17.80
N ASP A 116 -9.09 -7.60 -18.89
CA ASP A 116 -8.39 -6.66 -19.77
C ASP A 116 -9.34 -5.52 -20.15
N TYR A 117 -8.77 -4.44 -20.64
CA TYR A 117 -9.51 -3.25 -21.01
C TYR A 117 -8.83 -2.50 -22.16
N GLU A 118 -9.67 -1.87 -22.96
CA GLU A 118 -9.32 -0.88 -23.95
C GLU A 118 -9.09 0.47 -23.29
N ILE A 119 -8.09 1.18 -23.80
CA ILE A 119 -7.67 2.46 -23.25
C ILE A 119 -7.99 3.62 -24.19
N ARG A 120 -8.11 4.82 -23.63
CA ARG A 120 -8.27 6.09 -24.34
C ARG A 120 -6.90 6.74 -24.63
N PHE A 121 -6.91 7.87 -25.34
CA PHE A 121 -5.75 8.75 -25.59
C PHE A 121 -4.59 8.17 -26.41
N GLY A 122 -4.88 7.20 -27.28
CA GLY A 122 -3.93 6.73 -28.29
C GLY A 122 -2.60 6.27 -27.71
N TRP A 123 -1.49 6.81 -28.24
CA TRP A 123 -0.14 6.39 -27.83
C TRP A 123 0.23 6.83 -26.41
N PHE A 124 -0.15 8.05 -26.02
CA PHE A 124 0.12 8.58 -24.68
C PHE A 124 -0.60 7.75 -23.62
N GLY A 125 -1.88 7.42 -23.86
CA GLY A 125 -2.63 6.51 -23.00
C GLY A 125 -1.98 5.13 -22.88
N ARG A 126 -1.43 4.57 -23.97
CA ARG A 126 -0.70 3.29 -23.93
C ARG A 126 0.54 3.34 -23.07
N PHE A 127 1.29 4.43 -23.15
CA PHE A 127 2.50 4.62 -22.35
C PHE A 127 2.16 4.69 -20.86
N VAL A 128 1.20 5.55 -20.50
CA VAL A 128 0.74 5.71 -19.11
C VAL A 128 0.15 4.40 -18.57
N ASP A 129 -0.66 3.71 -19.39
CA ASP A 129 -1.25 2.42 -19.02
C ASP A 129 -0.18 1.39 -18.67
N ARG A 130 0.76 1.18 -19.59
CA ARG A 130 1.79 0.15 -19.45
C ARG A 130 2.73 0.42 -18.28
N ARG A 131 3.08 1.69 -18.04
CA ARG A 131 4.14 2.03 -17.09
C ARG A 131 3.64 2.28 -15.67
N PHE A 132 2.40 2.76 -15.52
CA PHE A 132 1.87 3.20 -14.24
C PHE A 132 0.49 2.60 -13.92
N PHE A 133 -0.50 2.81 -14.79
CA PHE A 133 -1.90 2.52 -14.45
C PHE A 133 -2.20 1.01 -14.34
N ARG A 134 -1.78 0.19 -15.30
CA ARG A 134 -2.00 -1.26 -15.28
C ARG A 134 -1.23 -1.96 -14.14
N PRO A 135 0.06 -1.66 -13.88
CA PRO A 135 0.75 -2.17 -12.69
C PRO A 135 0.06 -1.77 -11.38
N PHE A 136 -0.42 -0.51 -11.29
CA PHE A 136 -1.14 -0.02 -10.13
C PHE A 136 -2.48 -0.74 -9.93
N LEU A 137 -3.29 -0.91 -10.99
CA LEU A 137 -4.56 -1.65 -10.92
C LEU A 137 -4.34 -3.11 -10.51
N GLY A 138 -3.32 -3.77 -11.05
CA GLY A 138 -2.94 -5.12 -10.63
C GLY A 138 -2.54 -5.18 -9.17
N TRP A 139 -1.74 -4.22 -8.69
CA TRP A 139 -1.38 -4.10 -7.27
C TRP A 139 -2.60 -3.83 -6.39
N ALA A 140 -3.49 -2.91 -6.77
CA ALA A 140 -4.69 -2.55 -6.01
C ALA A 140 -5.69 -3.72 -5.95
N THR A 141 -5.83 -4.48 -7.03
CA THR A 141 -6.65 -5.70 -7.07
C THR A 141 -6.09 -6.74 -6.08
N ALA A 142 -4.79 -7.04 -6.14
CA ALA A 142 -4.16 -7.98 -5.22
C ALA A 142 -4.21 -7.52 -3.75
N TRP A 143 -4.02 -6.21 -3.50
CA TRP A 143 -4.15 -5.64 -2.17
C TRP A 143 -5.58 -5.81 -1.64
N SER A 144 -6.58 -5.60 -2.49
CA SER A 144 -8.00 -5.77 -2.16
C SER A 144 -8.33 -7.23 -1.85
N PHE A 145 -7.82 -8.17 -2.66
CA PHE A 145 -8.00 -9.61 -2.45
C PHE A 145 -7.42 -10.06 -1.11
N ASP A 146 -6.24 -9.57 -0.73
CA ASP A 146 -5.68 -9.89 0.58
C ASP A 146 -6.46 -9.24 1.73
N ARG A 147 -7.03 -8.05 1.52
CA ARG A 147 -7.93 -7.42 2.50
C ARG A 147 -9.21 -8.23 2.70
N LEU A 148 -9.81 -8.76 1.62
CA LEU A 148 -10.92 -9.70 1.69
C LEU A 148 -10.52 -10.97 2.45
N ARG A 149 -9.33 -11.54 2.16
CA ARG A 149 -8.81 -12.70 2.89
C ARG A 149 -8.68 -12.42 4.37
N LEU A 150 -8.14 -11.27 4.78
CA LEU A 150 -8.03 -10.90 6.20
C LEU A 150 -9.39 -10.77 6.88
N TRP A 151 -10.39 -10.27 6.17
CA TRP A 151 -11.75 -10.18 6.69
C TRP A 151 -12.35 -11.58 6.91
N ILE A 152 -12.19 -12.48 5.96
CA ILE A 152 -12.76 -13.83 6.02
C ILE A 152 -11.99 -14.72 7.01
N GLU A 153 -10.66 -14.76 6.93
CA GLU A 153 -9.84 -15.69 7.73
C GLU A 153 -9.64 -15.24 9.17
N LYS A 154 -9.69 -13.93 9.43
CA LYS A 154 -9.34 -13.34 10.74
C LYS A 154 -10.43 -12.46 11.33
N GLY A 155 -11.54 -12.24 10.62
CA GLY A 155 -12.60 -11.33 11.07
C GLY A 155 -12.17 -9.87 11.10
N ILE A 156 -11.06 -9.50 10.44
CA ILE A 156 -10.55 -8.12 10.49
C ILE A 156 -11.39 -7.24 9.58
N ASP A 157 -12.06 -6.24 10.17
CA ASP A 157 -12.86 -5.27 9.43
C ASP A 157 -12.03 -4.58 8.32
N PRO A 158 -12.51 -4.54 7.05
CA PRO A 158 -11.78 -3.93 5.94
C PRO A 158 -11.44 -2.44 6.11
N ALA A 159 -12.26 -1.68 6.83
CA ALA A 159 -11.98 -0.28 7.15
C ALA A 159 -10.86 -0.17 8.19
N LEU A 160 -10.82 -1.06 9.19
CA LEU A 160 -9.71 -1.13 10.15
C LEU A 160 -8.40 -1.52 9.46
N SER A 161 -8.42 -2.55 8.61
CA SER A 161 -7.27 -2.98 7.82
C SER A 161 -6.70 -1.85 6.95
N ARG A 162 -7.57 -1.06 6.31
CA ARG A 162 -7.18 0.14 5.56
C ARG A 162 -6.57 1.22 6.45
N ARG A 163 -7.17 1.51 7.60
CA ARG A 163 -6.65 2.51 8.56
C ARG A 163 -5.26 2.10 9.07
N GLN A 164 -5.08 0.84 9.45
CA GLN A 164 -3.77 0.31 9.89
C GLN A 164 -2.71 0.45 8.79
N PHE A 165 -3.05 0.11 7.54
CA PHE A 165 -2.15 0.31 6.41
C PHE A 165 -1.77 1.79 6.21
N LEU A 166 -2.73 2.71 6.30
CA LEU A 166 -2.49 4.14 6.16
C LEU A 166 -1.62 4.68 7.31
N VAL A 167 -1.90 4.31 8.56
CA VAL A 167 -1.06 4.67 9.71
C VAL A 167 0.36 4.17 9.51
N HIS A 168 0.54 2.90 9.12
CA HIS A 168 1.85 2.33 8.86
C HIS A 168 2.59 3.08 7.75
N LEU A 169 1.91 3.38 6.64
CA LEU A 169 2.46 4.14 5.53
C LEU A 169 2.90 5.54 5.96
N LEU A 170 2.09 6.24 6.74
CA LEU A 170 2.43 7.56 7.25
C LEU A 170 3.64 7.50 8.19
N CYS A 171 3.69 6.55 9.13
CA CYS A 171 4.87 6.36 9.99
C CYS A 171 6.14 6.14 9.16
N ARG A 172 6.06 5.30 8.11
CA ARG A 172 7.18 5.03 7.19
C ARG A 172 7.64 6.28 6.45
N LEU A 173 6.71 7.02 5.87
CA LEU A 173 6.98 8.24 5.13
C LEU A 173 7.58 9.31 6.03
N SER A 174 7.03 9.51 7.24
CA SER A 174 7.54 10.48 8.20
C SER A 174 8.95 10.15 8.66
N VAL A 175 9.21 8.91 9.10
CA VAL A 175 10.55 8.49 9.56
C VAL A 175 11.57 8.60 8.41
N ALA A 176 11.20 8.15 7.21
CA ALA A 176 12.07 8.27 6.04
C ALA A 176 12.36 9.72 5.66
N PHE A 177 11.35 10.59 5.71
CA PHE A 177 11.52 12.01 5.43
C PHE A 177 12.51 12.63 6.39
N VAL A 178 12.36 12.41 7.71
CA VAL A 178 13.27 12.99 8.70
C VAL A 178 14.71 12.49 8.48
N TRP A 179 14.91 11.19 8.30
CA TRP A 179 16.24 10.62 8.03
C TRP A 179 16.88 11.19 6.75
N CYS A 180 16.13 11.25 5.64
CA CYS A 180 16.63 11.81 4.40
C CYS A 180 16.91 13.31 4.52
N TYR A 181 16.04 14.06 5.22
CA TYR A 181 16.19 15.50 5.39
C TYR A 181 17.40 15.84 6.25
N HIS A 182 17.55 15.20 7.42
CA HIS A 182 18.69 15.42 8.31
C HIS A 182 20.00 14.91 7.70
N GLY A 183 19.96 13.84 6.92
CA GLY A 183 21.16 13.36 6.23
C GLY A 183 21.61 14.29 5.11
N LEU A 184 20.65 14.85 4.37
CA LEU A 184 20.95 15.68 3.21
C LEU A 184 21.22 17.15 3.59
N VAL A 185 20.32 17.77 4.32
CA VAL A 185 20.29 19.23 4.51
C VAL A 185 21.38 19.70 5.47
N PRO A 186 21.35 19.39 6.78
CA PRO A 186 22.36 19.90 7.70
C PRO A 186 23.73 19.25 7.52
N LYS A 187 23.81 17.97 7.10
CA LYS A 187 25.11 17.25 7.06
C LYS A 187 25.84 17.37 5.72
N ILE A 188 25.14 17.28 4.59
CA ILE A 188 25.79 17.24 3.27
C ILE A 188 25.76 18.61 2.58
N LEU A 189 24.58 19.24 2.48
CA LEU A 189 24.39 20.48 1.72
C LEU A 189 24.90 21.70 2.47
N PHE A 190 24.47 21.89 3.72
CA PHE A 190 24.76 23.11 4.48
C PHE A 190 25.88 22.95 5.50
N ARG A 191 26.26 21.71 5.84
CA ARG A 191 27.37 21.42 6.77
C ARG A 191 27.27 22.26 8.04
N HIS A 192 26.15 22.13 8.74
CA HIS A 192 25.80 22.98 9.86
C HIS A 192 26.84 22.86 11.00
N PRO A 193 27.32 23.98 11.58
CA PRO A 193 28.39 23.95 12.60
C PRO A 193 28.09 23.02 13.79
N ASP A 194 26.84 22.99 14.25
CA ASP A 194 26.45 22.17 15.40
C ASP A 194 26.72 20.67 15.22
N GLU A 195 26.62 20.13 14.00
CA GLU A 195 26.89 18.70 13.71
C GLU A 195 28.38 18.36 13.97
N TYR A 196 29.28 19.31 13.71
CA TYR A 196 30.71 19.15 13.97
C TYR A 196 31.02 19.38 15.45
N VAL A 197 30.40 20.41 16.05
CA VAL A 197 30.58 20.74 17.46
C VAL A 197 30.20 19.56 18.36
N MET A 198 29.11 18.85 18.06
CA MET A 198 28.70 17.67 18.82
C MET A 198 29.76 16.55 18.78
N LEU A 199 30.42 16.34 17.65
CA LEU A 199 31.50 15.34 17.53
C LEU A 199 32.77 15.79 18.23
N THR A 200 33.14 17.07 18.12
CA THR A 200 34.33 17.62 18.79
C THR A 200 34.16 17.65 20.31
N ASP A 201 32.96 17.93 20.81
CA ASP A 201 32.62 17.84 22.23
C ASP A 201 32.82 16.41 22.76
N ALA A 202 32.59 15.40 21.92
CA ALA A 202 32.83 13.99 22.22
C ALA A 202 34.32 13.56 22.07
N GLY A 203 35.23 14.50 21.83
CA GLY A 203 36.68 14.26 21.72
C GLY A 203 37.17 13.85 20.32
N VAL A 204 36.33 13.96 19.28
CA VAL A 204 36.71 13.66 17.89
C VAL A 204 37.51 14.83 17.29
N SER A 205 38.63 14.55 16.63
CA SER A 205 39.45 15.60 16.00
C SER A 205 38.73 16.22 14.80
N GLN A 206 38.98 17.50 14.52
CA GLN A 206 38.27 18.24 13.47
C GLN A 206 38.29 17.55 12.08
N PRO A 207 39.43 17.03 11.56
CA PRO A 207 39.43 16.34 10.26
C PRO A 207 38.61 15.04 10.28
N THR A 208 38.60 14.32 11.41
CA THR A 208 37.80 13.10 11.55
C THR A 208 36.32 13.39 11.76
N ALA A 209 35.99 14.52 12.39
CA ALA A 209 34.63 15.00 12.52
C ALA A 209 34.04 15.35 11.14
N GLU A 210 34.82 15.94 10.23
CA GLU A 210 34.36 16.25 8.88
C GLU A 210 33.95 15.01 8.08
N LEU A 211 34.82 14.00 8.09
CA LEU A 211 34.50 12.72 7.46
C LEU A 211 33.32 12.03 8.18
N GLY A 212 33.28 12.12 9.51
CA GLY A 212 32.24 11.55 10.35
C GLY A 212 30.85 12.12 10.06
N VAL A 213 30.69 13.45 10.01
CA VAL A 213 29.42 14.12 9.68
C VAL A 213 28.96 13.74 8.28
N PHE A 214 29.87 13.72 7.30
CA PHE A 214 29.53 13.35 5.93
C PHE A 214 29.08 11.89 5.83
N ALA A 215 29.81 10.96 6.44
CA ALA A 215 29.47 9.54 6.48
C ALA A 215 28.14 9.31 7.21
N ALA A 216 27.91 10.01 8.33
CA ALA A 216 26.63 9.99 9.03
C ALA A 216 25.50 10.46 8.09
N GLY A 217 25.68 11.56 7.36
CA GLY A 217 24.68 12.07 6.42
C GLY A 217 24.28 11.06 5.34
N ILE A 218 25.25 10.34 4.76
CA ILE A 218 24.97 9.23 3.84
C ILE A 218 24.21 8.11 4.54
N GLY A 219 24.65 7.71 5.73
CA GLY A 219 24.00 6.67 6.54
C GLY A 219 22.53 7.00 6.86
N GLU A 220 22.25 8.26 7.21
CA GLU A 220 20.91 8.77 7.48
C GLU A 220 20.02 8.67 6.23
N ILE A 221 20.48 9.13 5.06
CA ILE A 221 19.73 8.99 3.81
C ILE A 221 19.46 7.51 3.48
N LEU A 222 20.47 6.65 3.61
CA LEU A 222 20.31 5.22 3.36
C LEU A 222 19.28 4.59 4.30
N LEU A 223 19.31 4.92 5.60
CA LEU A 223 18.34 4.43 6.57
C LEU A 223 16.91 4.95 6.26
N GLY A 224 16.79 6.19 5.79
CA GLY A 224 15.53 6.76 5.31
C GLY A 224 14.97 5.99 4.11
N LEU A 225 15.80 5.73 3.10
CA LEU A 225 15.41 4.94 1.92
C LEU A 225 15.07 3.49 2.29
N LEU A 226 15.88 2.83 3.12
CA LEU A 226 15.62 1.48 3.61
C LEU A 226 14.31 1.41 4.40
N THR A 227 13.98 2.47 5.15
CA THR A 227 12.68 2.56 5.82
C THR A 227 11.52 2.49 4.81
N LEU A 228 11.62 3.13 3.64
CA LEU A 228 10.58 3.10 2.60
C LEU A 228 10.53 1.77 1.86
N PHE A 229 11.67 1.27 1.39
CA PHE A 229 11.73 0.09 0.52
C PHE A 229 11.56 -1.21 1.30
N CYS A 230 12.02 -1.28 2.55
CA CYS A 230 11.77 -2.42 3.44
C CYS A 230 10.44 -2.27 4.18
N PHE A 231 9.36 -1.94 3.45
CA PHE A 231 8.04 -1.60 3.98
C PHE A 231 7.47 -2.65 4.96
N ARG A 232 7.77 -3.93 4.74
CA ARG A 232 7.30 -5.03 5.61
C ARG A 232 8.29 -5.45 6.69
N SER A 233 9.49 -4.89 6.71
CA SER A 233 10.53 -5.30 7.64
C SER A 233 10.48 -4.49 8.92
N ARG A 234 10.62 -5.14 10.07
CA ARG A 234 10.59 -4.46 11.39
C ARG A 234 11.88 -3.69 11.68
N TRP A 235 13.01 -4.15 11.13
CA TRP A 235 14.33 -3.66 11.54
C TRP A 235 14.54 -2.15 11.33
N PRO A 236 14.05 -1.46 10.27
CA PRO A 236 14.33 -0.03 10.10
C PRO A 236 13.73 0.83 11.22
N PHE A 237 12.56 0.46 11.74
CA PHE A 237 11.96 1.13 12.89
C PHE A 237 12.72 0.80 14.18
N VAL A 238 13.14 -0.44 14.38
CA VAL A 238 13.96 -0.82 15.54
C VAL A 238 15.30 -0.10 15.53
N ALA A 239 15.96 -0.03 14.37
CA ALA A 239 17.19 0.72 14.17
C ALA A 239 16.98 2.21 14.43
N THR A 240 15.87 2.79 13.94
CA THR A 240 15.53 4.19 14.23
C THR A 240 15.40 4.42 15.73
N MET A 241 14.63 3.60 16.45
CA MET A 241 14.49 3.73 17.90
C MET A 241 15.83 3.61 18.64
N ALA A 242 16.67 2.65 18.25
CA ALA A 242 17.98 2.45 18.84
C ALA A 242 18.90 3.65 18.59
N VAL A 243 19.01 4.12 17.34
CA VAL A 243 19.87 5.26 16.99
C VAL A 243 19.37 6.54 17.64
N MET A 244 18.06 6.80 17.65
CA MET A 244 17.47 7.97 18.33
C MET A 244 17.78 7.98 19.83
N THR A 245 17.73 6.81 20.48
CA THR A 245 18.04 6.66 21.91
C THR A 245 19.53 6.89 22.16
N VAL A 246 20.40 6.23 21.40
CA VAL A 246 21.86 6.35 21.53
C VAL A 246 22.32 7.78 21.23
N ALA A 247 21.78 8.42 20.18
CA ALA A 247 22.09 9.80 19.84
C ALA A 247 21.65 10.77 20.95
N LEU A 248 20.46 10.57 21.52
CA LEU A 248 19.98 11.42 22.62
C LEU A 248 20.87 11.30 23.87
N VAL A 249 21.24 10.08 24.26
CA VAL A 249 22.16 9.84 25.38
C VAL A 249 23.55 10.42 25.08
N GLY A 250 24.03 10.27 23.84
CA GLY A 250 25.30 10.83 23.39
C GLY A 250 25.34 12.36 23.51
N VAL A 251 24.28 13.05 23.08
CA VAL A 251 24.16 14.51 23.24
C VAL A 251 24.04 14.89 24.71
N ALA A 252 23.29 14.14 25.53
CA ALA A 252 23.13 14.44 26.94
C ALA A 252 24.44 14.37 27.73
N ILE A 253 25.33 13.44 27.37
CA ILE A 253 26.63 13.26 28.04
C ILE A 253 27.66 14.27 27.52
N ASN A 254 27.79 14.40 26.20
CA ASN A 254 28.91 15.16 25.61
C ASN A 254 28.56 16.62 25.35
N SER A 255 27.29 16.94 25.07
CA SER A 255 26.86 18.25 24.60
C SER A 255 25.53 18.72 25.24
N PRO A 256 25.40 18.70 26.59
CA PRO A 256 24.13 18.89 27.29
C PRO A 256 23.44 20.23 27.00
N ARG A 257 24.19 21.27 26.59
CA ARG A 257 23.62 22.56 26.19
C ARG A 257 22.58 22.47 25.06
N PHE A 258 22.67 21.47 24.19
CA PHE A 258 21.70 21.29 23.11
C PHE A 258 20.36 20.73 23.59
N LEU A 259 20.28 20.17 24.80
CA LEU A 259 19.02 19.63 25.34
C LEU A 259 17.98 20.72 25.64
N VAL A 260 18.44 21.93 25.98
CA VAL A 260 17.59 23.08 26.34
C VAL A 260 17.46 24.10 25.22
N ALA A 261 18.07 23.85 24.06
CA ALA A 261 17.95 24.71 22.89
C ALA A 261 16.49 24.75 22.38
N ALA A 262 16.13 25.84 21.70
CA ALA A 262 14.79 25.99 21.12
C ALA A 262 14.45 24.86 20.14
N PHE A 263 15.44 24.40 19.38
CA PHE A 263 15.38 23.22 18.53
C PHE A 263 16.33 22.16 19.10
N ASN A 264 15.84 21.38 20.06
CA ASN A 264 16.63 20.37 20.76
C ASN A 264 16.36 18.95 20.22
N PRO A 265 17.32 18.01 20.37
CA PRO A 265 17.15 16.64 19.92
C PRO A 265 16.20 15.81 20.78
N VAL A 266 15.81 16.28 21.98
CA VAL A 266 14.89 15.54 22.86
C VAL A 266 13.55 15.33 22.16
N THR A 267 12.99 16.40 21.61
CA THR A 267 11.67 16.34 20.95
C THR A 267 11.73 15.53 19.67
N LEU A 268 12.73 15.76 18.81
CA LEU A 268 12.89 15.05 17.55
C LEU A 268 13.09 13.54 17.77
N ASN A 269 14.05 13.16 18.61
CA ASN A 269 14.38 11.75 18.86
C ASN A 269 13.22 11.03 19.57
N GLY A 270 12.56 11.71 20.51
CA GLY A 270 11.36 11.20 21.18
C GLY A 270 10.21 10.94 20.19
N LEU A 271 9.89 11.91 19.34
CA LEU A 271 8.84 11.78 18.33
C LEU A 271 9.16 10.70 17.29
N LEU A 272 10.40 10.58 16.83
CA LEU A 272 10.80 9.51 15.89
C LEU A 272 10.73 8.13 16.52
N THR A 273 11.09 8.02 17.81
CA THR A 273 10.99 6.78 18.57
C THR A 273 9.53 6.35 18.72
N VAL A 274 8.63 7.28 19.11
CA VAL A 274 7.19 7.02 19.23
C VAL A 274 6.58 6.68 17.86
N MET A 275 6.92 7.42 16.81
CA MET A 275 6.43 7.17 15.45
C MET A 275 6.85 5.78 14.95
N SER A 276 8.10 5.37 15.24
CA SER A 276 8.61 4.05 14.91
C SER A 276 7.90 2.95 15.70
N LEU A 277 7.62 3.18 16.98
CA LEU A 277 6.85 2.25 17.83
C LEU A 277 5.42 2.09 17.32
N ILE A 278 4.72 3.18 17.02
CA ILE A 278 3.37 3.13 16.41
C ILE A 278 3.42 2.32 15.12
N GLY A 279 4.38 2.61 14.23
CA GLY A 279 4.58 1.90 12.97
C GLY A 279 4.80 0.39 13.16
N LEU A 280 5.49 -0.03 14.22
CA LEU A 280 5.69 -1.44 14.57
C LEU A 280 4.42 -2.09 15.14
N LEU A 281 3.67 -1.38 15.99
CA LEU A 281 2.45 -1.90 16.61
C LEU A 281 1.34 -2.15 15.57
N VAL A 282 1.22 -1.29 14.56
CA VAL A 282 0.22 -1.44 13.49
C VAL A 282 0.67 -2.34 12.33
N MET A 283 1.89 -2.89 12.38
CA MET A 283 2.43 -3.72 11.29
C MET A 283 1.74 -5.10 11.18
N GLY A 284 1.08 -5.55 12.25
CA GLY A 284 0.33 -6.80 12.27
C GLY A 284 -0.76 -6.83 11.21
N ASP A 285 -0.85 -7.94 10.47
CA ASP A 285 -1.93 -8.20 9.50
C ASP A 285 -2.20 -7.10 8.47
N LEU A 286 -1.15 -6.38 8.08
CA LEU A 286 -1.25 -5.42 6.99
C LEU A 286 -1.55 -6.12 5.65
N PRO A 287 -2.57 -5.65 4.91
CA PRO A 287 -2.90 -6.17 3.58
C PRO A 287 -1.70 -6.03 2.65
N SER A 288 -1.45 -7.07 1.87
CA SER A 288 -0.29 -7.21 1.01
C SER A 288 -0.63 -7.80 -0.33
N ALA A 289 -0.36 -7.00 -1.36
CA ALA A 289 -0.48 -7.44 -2.74
C ALA A 289 0.57 -8.48 -3.16
N SER A 290 1.53 -8.83 -2.28
CA SER A 290 2.53 -9.89 -2.47
C SER A 290 2.02 -11.29 -2.10
N ARG A 291 0.88 -11.40 -1.40
CA ARG A 291 0.27 -12.68 -1.05
C ARG A 291 -0.58 -13.27 -2.20
N CYS A 292 -0.75 -12.51 -3.28
CA CYS A 292 -1.45 -12.95 -4.48
C CYS A 292 -0.46 -13.34 -5.57
N LEU A 293 -0.79 -14.39 -6.33
CA LEU A 293 -0.15 -14.69 -7.60
C LEU A 293 -0.63 -13.68 -8.64
N ARG A 294 0.31 -13.13 -9.43
CA ARG A 294 0.02 -12.13 -10.48
C ARG A 294 0.26 -12.62 -11.90
N ARG A 295 0.69 -13.87 -12.02
CA ARG A 295 0.87 -14.58 -13.28
C ARG A 295 0.15 -15.91 -13.12
N GLN A 296 -0.55 -16.31 -14.16
CA GLN A 296 -1.22 -17.60 -14.18
C GLN A 296 -0.13 -18.68 -14.14
N PRO A 297 -0.21 -19.65 -13.21
CA PRO A 297 0.66 -20.81 -13.26
C PRO A 297 0.45 -21.53 -14.59
N GLU A 298 1.54 -21.91 -15.27
CA GLU A 298 1.41 -22.88 -16.36
C GLU A 298 0.80 -24.15 -15.75
N LYS A 299 -0.25 -24.68 -16.38
CA LYS A 299 -0.81 -25.96 -15.93
C LYS A 299 0.33 -26.98 -16.04
N GLU A 300 0.73 -27.58 -14.91
CA GLU A 300 1.52 -28.82 -14.95
C GLU A 300 0.73 -29.79 -15.84
N LYS A 301 1.37 -30.20 -16.93
CA LYS A 301 0.81 -31.10 -17.94
C LYS A 301 0.74 -32.52 -17.39
#